data_AF-A0A4P9WVJ3-F1
#
_entry.id   AF-A0A4P9WVJ3-F1
#
_cell.length_a   1.000
_cell.length_b   1.000
_cell.length_c   1.000
_cell.angle_alpha   90.00
_cell.angle_beta   90.00
_cell.angle_gamma   90.00
#
_symmetry.space_group_name_H-M   'P 1'
#
loop_
_entity.id
_entity.type
_entity.pdbx_description
1 polymer ?
#
loop_
_entity_poly.entity_id
_entity_poly.type
_entity_poly.pdbx_seq_one_letter_code
_entity_poly.pdbx_strand_id
1 'polypeptide(L)' 'RLAASFICNVCKTRNIKTMSKHAYEKGVVIIQCDGCKNRHLIADHLGWFQEPDPRPGHEGEMRAPGTIEEILQRRG' A
#
# COMPACT_ATOMS: atom_id res chain seq x y z
N ARG A 1 -18.25 1.84 -8.25
CA ARG A 1 -17.60 0.91 -7.30
C ARG A 1 -16.86 -0.14 -8.13
N LEU A 2 -15.63 -0.50 -7.75
CA LEU A 2 -14.84 -1.55 -8.41
C LEU A 2 -14.71 -2.74 -7.47
N ALA A 3 -14.68 -3.95 -8.01
CA ALA A 3 -14.35 -5.16 -7.26
C ALA A 3 -12.98 -5.64 -7.71
N ALA A 4 -12.09 -5.92 -6.75
CA ALA A 4 -10.76 -6.47 -7.02
C ALA A 4 -10.62 -7.82 -6.32
N SER A 5 -10.09 -8.80 -7.05
CA SER A 5 -9.66 -10.08 -6.49
C SER A 5 -8.15 -10.15 -6.48
N PHE A 6 -7.55 -10.44 -5.33
CA PHE A 6 -6.12 -10.60 -5.19
C PHE A 6 -5.80 -11.84 -4.34
N ILE A 7 -4.59 -12.37 -4.49
CA ILE A 7 -4.09 -13.49 -3.70
C ILE A 7 -3.06 -12.94 -2.73
N CYS A 8 -3.24 -13.20 -1.44
CA CYS A 8 -2.27 -12.77 -0.44
C CYS A 8 -0.95 -13.51 -0.64
N ASN A 9 0.17 -12.79 -0.77
CA ASN A 9 1.48 -13.43 -0.95
C ASN A 9 1.96 -14.19 0.29
N VAL A 10 1.47 -13.81 1.48
CA VAL A 10 1.85 -14.40 2.78
C VAL A 10 1.07 -15.69 3.03
N CYS A 11 -0.25 -15.63 3.07
CA CYS A 11 -1.10 -16.78 3.44
C CYS A 11 -1.75 -17.50 2.24
N LYS A 12 -1.51 -17.03 1.00
CA LYS A 12 -2.10 -17.55 -0.25
C LYS A 12 -3.63 -17.56 -0.29
N THR A 13 -4.30 -16.96 0.68
CA THR A 13 -5.76 -16.78 0.68
C THR A 13 -6.17 -15.85 -0.46
N ARG A 14 -7.15 -16.28 -1.26
CA ARG A 14 -7.82 -15.42 -2.25
C ARG A 14 -8.80 -14.50 -1.54
N ASN A 15 -8.68 -13.22 -1.79
CA ASN A 15 -9.49 -12.19 -1.18
C ASN A 15 -10.19 -11.38 -2.28
N ILE A 16 -11.47 -11.09 -2.07
CA ILE A 16 -12.29 -10.30 -2.99
C ILE A 16 -12.85 -9.13 -2.19
N LYS A 17 -12.47 -7.90 -2.55
CA LYS A 17 -12.89 -6.69 -1.85
C LYS A 17 -13.43 -5.67 -2.85
N THR A 18 -14.41 -4.89 -2.40
CA THR A 18 -14.99 -3.79 -3.17
C THR A 18 -14.37 -2.48 -2.72
N MET A 19 -14.04 -1.61 -3.67
CA MET A 19 -13.37 -0.34 -3.42
C MET A 19 -13.93 0.80 -4.29
N SER A 20 -13.60 2.03 -3.91
CA SER A 20 -13.96 3.20 -4.70
C SER A 20 -13.11 3.26 -5.97
N LYS A 21 -13.76 3.52 -7.11
CA LYS A 21 -13.06 3.76 -8.38
C LYS A 21 -12.12 4.96 -8.26
N HIS A 22 -12.58 6.01 -7.59
CA HIS A 22 -11.81 7.23 -7.38
C HIS A 22 -10.55 6.97 -6.54
N ALA A 23 -10.65 6.18 -5.47
CA ALA A 23 -9.49 5.85 -4.64
C ALA A 23 -8.48 5.00 -5.41
N TYR A 24 -8.94 4.11 -6.29
CA TYR A 24 -8.07 3.32 -7.15
C TYR A 24 -7.35 4.15 -8.20
N GLU A 25 -7.99 5.15 -8.81
CA GLU A 25 -7.40 5.94 -9.90
C GLU A 25 -6.59 7.16 -9.42
N LYS A 26 -6.95 7.74 -8.28
CA LYS A 26 -6.41 9.04 -7.81
C LYS A 26 -5.88 9.02 -6.39
N GLY A 27 -5.87 7.87 -5.73
CA GLY A 27 -5.50 7.77 -4.33
C GLY A 27 -4.66 6.54 -4.02
N VAL A 28 -4.78 6.11 -2.77
CA VAL A 28 -4.12 4.93 -2.24
C VAL A 28 -5.18 3.93 -1.82
N VAL A 29 -5.02 2.67 -2.22
CA VAL A 29 -5.91 1.57 -1.86
C VAL A 29 -5.13 0.56 -1.04
N ILE A 30 -5.49 0.44 0.23
CA ILE A 30 -4.98 -0.55 1.17
C ILE A 30 -6.15 -1.45 1.55
N ILE A 31 -5.95 -2.77 1.51
CA ILE A 31 -6.97 -3.73 1.89
C ILE A 31 -6.43 -4.73 2.91
N GLN A 32 -7.26 -5.07 3.88
CA GLN A 32 -6.94 -6.09 4.86
C GLN A 32 -7.26 -7.48 4.30
N CYS A 33 -6.32 -8.41 4.42
CA CYS A 33 -6.52 -9.81 4.09
C CYS A 33 -7.34 -10.50 5.18
N ASP A 34 -8.33 -11.31 4.79
CA ASP A 34 -9.17 -12.06 5.72
C ASP A 34 -8.44 -13.28 6.32
N GLY A 35 -7.38 -13.77 5.67
CA GLY A 35 -6.58 -14.91 6.12
C GLY A 35 -5.56 -14.54 7.20
N CYS A 36 -4.57 -13.71 6.85
CA CYS A 36 -3.51 -13.31 7.78
C CYS A 36 -3.79 -12.00 8.54
N LYS A 37 -4.90 -11.30 8.25
CA LYS A 37 -5.23 -9.97 8.82
C LYS A 37 -4.22 -8.86 8.52
N ASN A 38 -3.19 -9.14 7.70
CA ASN A 38 -2.25 -8.13 7.23
C ASN A 38 -2.92 -7.20 6.22
N ARG A 39 -2.42 -5.97 6.18
CA ARG A 39 -2.82 -4.96 5.21
C ARG A 39 -1.93 -5.07 3.97
N HIS A 40 -2.53 -5.04 2.79
CA HIS A 40 -1.86 -5.12 1.50
C HIS A 40 -2.13 -3.85 0.71
N LEU A 41 -1.07 -3.29 0.13
CA LEU A 41 -1.14 -2.18 -0.80
C LEU A 41 -1.54 -2.70 -2.19
N ILE A 42 -2.55 -2.08 -2.80
CA ILE A 42 -3.09 -2.46 -4.12
C ILE A 42 -2.82 -1.39 -5.16
N ALA A 43 -2.97 -0.13 -4.78
CA ALA A 43 -2.67 1.02 -5.63
C ALA A 43 -2.08 2.13 -4.77
N ASP A 44 -1.04 2.79 -5.28
CA ASP A 44 -0.46 4.01 -4.71
C ASP A 44 -0.14 4.97 -5.86
N HIS A 45 -1.10 5.84 -6.16
CA HIS A 45 -0.92 6.89 -7.17
C HIS A 45 -0.41 8.21 -6.56
N LEU A 46 -0.22 8.27 -5.24
CA LEU A 46 0.26 9.47 -4.53
C LEU A 46 1.75 9.38 -4.15
N GLY A 47 2.39 8.23 -4.38
CA GLY A 47 3.80 8.01 -4.07
C GLY A 47 4.08 7.93 -2.58
N TRP A 48 3.10 7.51 -1.76
CA TRP A 48 3.27 7.38 -0.31
C TRP A 48 4.32 6.34 0.08
N PHE A 49 4.52 5.34 -0.77
CA PHE A 49 5.46 4.24 -0.52
C PHE A 49 6.78 4.39 -1.28
N GLN A 50 6.95 5.49 -2.02
CA GLN A 50 8.11 5.76 -2.88
C GLN A 50 8.72 7.12 -2.52
N GLU A 51 9.25 7.23 -1.30
CA GLU A 51 9.90 8.46 -0.82
C GLU A 51 11.43 8.36 -0.99
N PRO A 52 12.10 9.44 -1.44
CA PRO A 52 13.56 9.47 -1.46
C PRO A 52 14.13 9.38 -0.04
N ASP A 53 15.28 8.75 0.11
CA ASP A 53 15.99 8.67 1.39
C ASP A 53 16.49 10.07 1.79
N PRO A 54 16.03 10.64 2.92
CA PRO A 54 16.45 11.98 3.35
C PRO A 54 17.86 12.01 3.97
N ARG A 55 18.53 10.86 4.13
CA ARG A 55 19.84 10.79 4.77
C ARG A 55 20.94 11.38 3.86
N PRO A 56 21.87 12.18 4.43
CA PRO A 56 22.99 12.72 3.66
C PRO A 56 23.83 11.59 3.02
N GLY A 57 24.19 11.76 1.75
CA GLY A 57 24.97 10.76 0.99
C GLY A 57 24.16 9.63 0.34
N HIS A 58 22.83 9.60 0.53
CA HIS A 58 21.90 8.67 -0.12
C HIS A 58 20.99 9.39 -1.14
N GLU A 59 21.46 10.51 -1.69
CA GLU A 59 20.70 11.33 -2.63
C GLU A 59 20.37 10.55 -3.91
N GLY A 60 19.08 10.40 -4.21
CA GLY A 60 18.60 9.60 -5.34
C GLY A 60 18.33 8.13 -5.01
N GLU A 61 18.60 7.67 -3.79
CA GLU A 61 18.20 6.35 -3.33
C GLU A 61 16.77 6.39 -2.79
N MET A 62 15.93 5.44 -3.20
CA MET A 62 14.57 5.31 -2.68
C MET A 62 14.63 4.64 -1.31
N ARG A 63 13.93 5.22 -0.33
CA ARG A 63 13.80 4.61 0.98
C ARG A 63 13.06 3.28 0.84
N ALA A 64 13.52 2.27 1.58
CA ALA A 64 12.77 1.02 1.68
C ALA A 64 11.34 1.33 2.16
N PRO A 65 10.30 0.78 1.51
CA PRO A 65 8.92 0.99 1.93
C PRO A 65 8.77 0.47 3.36
N GLY A 66 8.44 1.38 4.28
CA GLY A 66 8.14 1.03 5.66
C GLY A 66 6.84 0.23 5.76
N THR A 67 6.52 -0.23 6.96
CA THR A 67 5.19 -0.81 7.21
C THR A 67 4.11 0.23 6.95
N ILE A 68 2.91 -0.22 6.58
CA ILE A 68 1.77 0.67 6.31
C ILE A 68 1.48 1.56 7.53
N GLU A 69 1.69 1.04 8.74
CA GLU A 69 1.48 1.79 9.98
C GLU A 69 2.49 2.92 10.14
N GLU A 70 3.77 2.67 9.88
CA GLU A 70 4.82 3.72 9.91
C GLU A 70 4.55 4.80 8.86
N ILE A 71 4.08 4.43 7.68
CA ILE A 71 3.79 5.38 6.59
C ILE A 71 2.57 6.24 6.96
N LEU A 72 1.53 5.63 7.53
CA LEU A 72 0.36 6.36 8.03
C LEU A 72 0.71 7.31 9.19
N GLN A 73 1.65 6.93 10.06
CA GLN A 73 2.10 7.77 11.18
C GLN A 73 2.89 9.00 10.75
N ARG A 74 3.64 8.95 9.64
CA ARG A 74 4.48 10.07 9.15
C ARG A 74 3.69 11.19 8.48
N ARG A 75 2.50 10.88 7.96
CA ARG A 75 1.66 11.81 7.18
C ARG A 75 0.35 12.18 7.89
N GLY A 76 0.26 11.89 9.19
CA GLY A 76 -0.84 12.27 10.08
C GLY A 76 -0.81 13.75 10.46
#